data_AF-A0A7X8XN90-F1
#
_entry.id   AF-A0A7X8XN90-F1
#
_cell.length_a   1.000
_cell.length_b   1.000
_cell.length_c   1.000
_cell.angle_alpha   90.00
_cell.angle_beta   90.00
_cell.angle_gamma   90.00
#
_symmetry.space_group_name_H-M   'P 1'
#
loop_
_entity.id
_entity.type
_entity.pdbx_description
1 polymer ?
#
loop_
_entity_poly.entity_id
_entity_poly.type
_entity_poly.pdbx_seq_one_letter_code
_entity_poly.pdbx_strand_id
1 'polypeptide(L)'
;MKLPRPALVLVTFFVLTLTLNGPGGQALAEPEAPWREAAIRMSRLQTLLEYFYMETGEYPPNLKLLERFFNHGVPDQVPKVVVPVDPVTSKPFSYELSQDALHYRLAPPDPSVYGAQALTLETLDWGWMAALARQRRAEQMGMECRLKIEVLATQCEMYAKDNEGKFPSRVEDLIPKYLPRVPVCPITGQPHLLVPTSTGYFISCPNPNGHDLKKFGYASDKGMVVEPMENKPRPSRPASGSSPVPASSPAPSSSPAPAPAPSSAPGQP
;
A
#
# COMPACT_ATOMS: atom_id res chain seq x y z
N MET A 1 23.84 -16.19 26.65
CA MET A 1 23.26 -15.56 25.45
C MET A 1 22.22 -16.51 24.88
N LYS A 2 20.93 -16.22 25.04
CA LYS A 2 19.82 -17.08 24.58
C LYS A 2 19.33 -16.53 23.25
N LEU A 3 19.42 -17.34 22.18
CA LEU A 3 18.76 -17.02 20.91
C LEU A 3 17.23 -17.11 21.09
N PRO A 4 16.44 -16.17 20.54
CA PRO A 4 14.99 -16.34 20.47
C PRO A 4 14.62 -17.33 19.36
N ARG A 5 13.71 -18.26 19.68
CA ARG A 5 13.14 -19.25 18.76
C ARG A 5 12.19 -18.57 17.76
N PRO A 6 12.06 -19.09 16.52
CA PRO A 6 11.15 -18.53 15.52
C PRO A 6 9.69 -18.78 15.94
N ALA A 7 8.89 -17.72 15.98
CA ALA A 7 7.45 -17.82 16.13
C ALA A 7 6.84 -18.26 14.78
N LEU A 8 6.26 -19.46 14.77
CA LEU A 8 5.48 -19.98 13.66
C LEU A 8 4.13 -19.24 13.63
N VAL A 9 3.94 -18.31 12.69
CA VAL A 9 2.65 -17.66 12.46
C VAL A 9 1.75 -18.63 11.73
N LEU A 10 0.74 -19.14 12.43
CA LEU A 10 -0.25 -20.06 11.91
C LEU A 10 -1.36 -19.24 11.24
N VAL A 11 -1.31 -19.14 9.91
CA VAL A 11 -2.40 -18.56 9.11
C VAL A 11 -3.55 -19.57 9.08
N THR A 12 -4.48 -19.46 10.03
CA THR A 12 -5.72 -20.23 9.99
C THR A 12 -6.74 -19.55 9.09
N PHE A 13 -6.90 -20.04 7.87
CA PHE A 13 -8.14 -19.90 7.11
C PHE A 13 -9.22 -20.72 7.83
N PHE A 14 -10.06 -20.06 8.63
CA PHE A 14 -11.17 -20.70 9.32
C PHE A 14 -12.36 -20.84 8.35
N VAL A 15 -12.32 -21.86 7.50
CA VAL A 15 -13.54 -22.40 6.85
C VAL A 15 -13.98 -23.60 7.68
N LEU A 16 -14.86 -23.36 8.65
CA LEU A 16 -15.45 -24.43 9.46
C LEU A 16 -16.82 -24.80 8.89
N THR A 17 -16.84 -25.69 7.91
CA THR A 17 -18.03 -26.51 7.62
C THR A 17 -17.89 -27.82 8.40
N LEU A 18 -18.45 -27.86 9.62
CA LEU A 18 -18.60 -29.10 10.39
C LEU A 18 -20.08 -29.47 10.45
N THR A 19 -20.53 -30.30 9.52
CA THR A 19 -21.70 -31.15 9.68
C THR A 19 -21.25 -32.53 10.13
N LEU A 20 -21.17 -32.75 11.45
CA LEU A 20 -21.07 -34.08 12.04
C LEU A 20 -22.47 -34.47 12.56
N ASN A 21 -23.20 -35.23 11.75
CA ASN A 21 -24.45 -35.88 12.15
C ASN A 21 -24.13 -37.12 13.00
N GLY A 22 -24.32 -37.02 14.32
CA GLY A 22 -24.53 -38.18 15.20
C GLY A 22 -26.04 -38.40 15.41
N PRO A 23 -26.54 -39.65 15.43
CA PRO A 23 -27.96 -39.92 15.58
C PRO A 23 -28.35 -39.82 17.07
N GLY A 24 -29.32 -38.96 17.39
CA GLY A 24 -30.03 -39.03 18.69
C GLY A 24 -29.72 -37.97 19.73
N GLY A 25 -29.26 -36.78 19.34
CA GLY A 25 -29.26 -35.61 20.21
C GLY A 25 -30.00 -34.48 19.53
N GLN A 26 -31.15 -34.07 20.07
CA GLN A 26 -31.75 -32.78 19.70
C GLN A 26 -30.67 -31.72 19.93
N ALA A 27 -30.15 -31.15 18.84
CA ALA A 27 -29.37 -29.93 18.91
C ALA A 27 -30.35 -28.85 19.38
N LEU A 28 -30.41 -28.66 20.70
CA LEU A 28 -30.86 -27.40 21.26
C LEU A 28 -30.00 -26.35 20.57
N ALA A 29 -30.61 -25.58 19.67
CA ALA A 29 -29.96 -24.45 19.04
C ALA A 29 -29.48 -23.55 20.17
N GLU A 30 -28.19 -23.62 20.50
CA GLU A 30 -27.57 -22.58 21.30
C GLU A 30 -27.89 -21.26 20.59
N PRO A 31 -28.37 -20.22 21.30
CA PRO A 31 -28.52 -18.91 20.68
C PRO A 31 -27.17 -18.57 20.06
N GLU A 32 -27.12 -18.39 18.73
CA GLU A 32 -25.88 -18.10 18.01
C GLU A 32 -25.12 -17.04 18.79
N ALA A 33 -24.01 -17.45 19.38
CA ALA A 33 -23.39 -16.63 20.41
C ALA A 33 -23.02 -15.27 19.78
N PRO A 34 -23.45 -14.14 20.36
CA PRO A 34 -23.39 -12.83 19.71
C PRO A 34 -21.98 -12.42 19.29
N TRP A 35 -20.96 -12.99 19.95
CA TRP A 35 -19.55 -12.84 19.58
C TRP A 35 -19.22 -13.37 18.18
N ARG A 36 -19.90 -14.43 17.70
CA ARG A 36 -19.67 -15.01 16.37
C ARG A 36 -20.07 -14.05 15.26
N GLU A 37 -21.27 -13.48 15.37
CA GLU A 37 -21.77 -12.50 14.41
C GLU A 37 -20.92 -11.22 14.45
N ALA A 38 -20.51 -10.78 15.64
CA ALA A 38 -19.58 -9.65 15.78
C ALA A 38 -18.24 -9.94 15.10
N ALA A 39 -17.67 -11.14 15.29
CA ALA A 39 -16.43 -11.56 14.64
C ALA A 39 -16.55 -11.63 13.11
N ILE A 40 -17.68 -12.11 12.57
CA ILE A 40 -17.94 -12.14 11.12
C ILE A 40 -18.04 -10.72 10.55
N ARG A 41 -18.73 -9.80 11.24
CA ARG A 41 -18.84 -8.40 10.79
C ARG A 41 -17.49 -7.68 10.87
N MET A 42 -16.72 -7.93 11.92
CA MET A 42 -15.38 -7.38 12.09
C MET A 42 -14.40 -7.93 11.04
N SER A 43 -14.46 -9.22 10.71
CA SER A 43 -13.60 -9.80 9.67
C SER A 43 -13.93 -9.26 8.29
N ARG A 44 -15.22 -9.06 7.97
CA ARG A 44 -15.64 -8.36 6.75
C ARG A 44 -15.10 -6.93 6.71
N LEU A 45 -15.15 -6.21 7.82
CA LEU A 45 -14.61 -4.86 7.92
C LEU A 45 -13.08 -4.85 7.75
N GLN A 46 -12.38 -5.81 8.36
CA GLN A 46 -10.96 -6.02 8.13
C GLN A 46 -10.67 -6.23 6.65
N THR A 47 -11.36 -7.14 5.95
CA THR A 47 -11.15 -7.34 4.50
C THR A 47 -11.28 -6.04 3.69
N LEU A 48 -12.26 -5.18 4.02
CA LEU A 48 -12.43 -3.88 3.36
C LEU A 48 -11.27 -2.91 3.66
N LEU A 49 -10.81 -2.86 4.93
CA LEU A 49 -9.66 -2.04 5.35
C LEU A 49 -8.38 -2.49 4.65
N GLU A 50 -8.13 -3.80 4.60
CA GLU A 50 -6.95 -4.38 3.96
C GLU A 50 -6.94 -4.13 2.46
N TYR A 51 -8.09 -4.30 1.78
CA TYR A 51 -8.19 -3.98 0.36
C TYR A 51 -7.96 -2.48 0.12
N PHE A 52 -8.54 -1.61 0.95
CA PHE A 52 -8.31 -0.17 0.86
C PHE A 52 -6.82 0.18 1.02
N TYR A 53 -6.13 -0.47 1.96
CA TYR A 53 -4.69 -0.28 2.14
C TYR A 53 -3.89 -0.73 0.92
N MET A 54 -4.27 -1.83 0.28
CA MET A 54 -3.59 -2.32 -0.93
C MET A 54 -3.76 -1.39 -2.14
N GLU A 55 -4.92 -0.73 -2.26
CA GLU A 55 -5.18 0.24 -3.32
C GLU A 55 -4.58 1.61 -3.02
N THR A 56 -4.61 2.05 -1.77
CA THR A 56 -4.26 3.42 -1.40
C THR A 56 -2.92 3.57 -0.70
N GLY A 57 -2.31 2.49 -0.20
CA GLY A 57 -1.04 2.49 0.55
C GLY A 57 -1.13 2.96 2.01
N GLU A 58 -2.30 3.37 2.49
CA GLU A 58 -2.55 3.89 3.85
C GLU A 58 -3.94 3.43 4.32
N TYR A 59 -4.17 3.36 5.64
CA TYR A 59 -5.51 3.08 6.16
C TYR A 59 -6.37 4.35 6.20
N PRO A 60 -7.71 4.20 6.07
CA PRO A 60 -8.59 5.37 6.01
C PRO A 60 -8.64 6.08 7.37
N PRO A 61 -8.72 7.43 7.42
CA PRO A 61 -8.83 8.17 8.66
C PRO A 61 -10.15 7.90 9.42
N ASN A 62 -11.17 7.38 8.73
CA ASN A 62 -12.44 6.99 9.33
C ASN A 62 -13.12 5.90 8.49
N LEU A 63 -13.94 5.07 9.15
CA LEU A 63 -14.64 3.97 8.46
C LEU A 63 -15.65 4.46 7.42
N LYS A 64 -16.23 5.66 7.57
CA LYS A 64 -17.17 6.23 6.58
C LYS A 64 -16.54 6.44 5.22
N LEU A 65 -15.22 6.64 5.16
CA LEU A 65 -14.49 6.77 3.90
C LEU A 65 -14.56 5.48 3.08
N LEU A 66 -14.65 4.31 3.72
CA LEU A 66 -14.77 3.02 3.03
C LEU A 66 -16.04 2.97 2.17
N GLU A 67 -17.19 3.37 2.72
CA GLU A 67 -18.44 3.40 1.96
C GLU A 67 -18.34 4.33 0.75
N ARG A 68 -17.75 5.51 0.94
CA ARG A 68 -17.55 6.46 -0.17
C ARG A 68 -16.60 5.90 -1.23
N PHE A 69 -15.53 5.23 -0.82
CA PHE A 69 -14.53 4.66 -1.71
C PHE A 69 -15.10 3.51 -2.54
N PHE A 70 -15.71 2.51 -1.90
CA PHE A 70 -16.22 1.32 -2.58
C PHE A 70 -17.48 1.56 -3.39
N ASN A 71 -18.30 2.56 -3.03
CA ASN A 71 -19.53 2.86 -3.77
C ASN A 71 -19.34 3.94 -4.84
N HIS A 72 -18.12 4.45 -5.02
CA HIS A 72 -17.86 5.48 -6.03
C HIS A 72 -18.06 4.91 -7.44
N GLY A 73 -18.97 5.51 -8.22
CA GLY A 73 -19.24 5.09 -9.59
C GLY A 73 -20.04 3.78 -9.73
N VAL A 74 -20.53 3.21 -8.63
CA VAL A 74 -21.35 2.01 -8.63
C VAL A 74 -22.80 2.35 -9.04
N PRO A 75 -23.40 1.64 -10.02
CA PRO A 75 -24.80 1.85 -10.40
C PRO A 75 -25.77 1.59 -9.25
N ASP A 76 -26.90 2.31 -9.20
CA ASP A 76 -27.86 2.22 -8.08
C ASP A 76 -28.54 0.85 -7.92
N GLN A 77 -28.51 0.01 -8.96
CA GLN A 77 -29.09 -1.33 -8.95
C GLN A 77 -28.19 -2.37 -8.25
N VAL A 78 -26.93 -2.03 -7.98
CA VAL A 78 -25.96 -2.94 -7.36
C VAL A 78 -25.96 -2.73 -5.84
N PRO A 79 -25.92 -3.81 -5.04
CA PRO A 79 -25.81 -3.70 -3.59
C PRO A 79 -24.57 -2.89 -3.17
N LYS A 80 -24.80 -1.79 -2.45
CA LYS A 80 -23.74 -0.91 -1.96
C LYS A 80 -23.03 -1.52 -0.76
N VAL A 81 -21.72 -1.28 -0.66
CA VAL A 81 -20.92 -1.64 0.52
C VAL A 81 -21.33 -0.71 1.66
N VAL A 82 -21.79 -1.29 2.76
CA VAL A 82 -22.14 -0.58 4.00
C VAL A 82 -21.20 -1.06 5.09
N VAL A 83 -20.68 -0.15 5.89
CA VAL A 83 -19.83 -0.48 7.04
C VAL A 83 -20.68 -1.24 8.06
N PRO A 84 -20.31 -2.50 8.40
CA PRO A 84 -21.04 -3.26 9.39
C PRO A 84 -21.04 -2.56 10.75
N VAL A 85 -22.16 -2.63 11.46
CA VAL A 85 -22.29 -2.18 12.85
C VAL A 85 -22.33 -3.39 13.79
N ASP A 86 -22.00 -3.14 15.04
CA ASP A 86 -22.04 -4.12 16.11
C ASP A 86 -23.44 -4.74 16.24
N PRO A 87 -23.58 -6.08 16.25
CA PRO A 87 -24.88 -6.74 16.20
C PRO A 87 -25.73 -6.53 17.46
N VAL A 88 -25.11 -6.30 18.62
CA VAL A 88 -25.83 -6.17 19.90
C VAL A 88 -26.15 -4.73 20.21
N THR A 89 -25.17 -3.83 20.07
CA THR A 89 -25.33 -2.42 20.43
C THR A 89 -25.85 -1.58 19.27
N SER A 90 -25.84 -2.09 18.03
CA SER A 90 -26.15 -1.34 16.80
C SER A 90 -25.29 -0.08 16.61
N LYS A 91 -24.14 -0.01 17.30
CA LYS A 91 -23.19 1.09 17.21
C LYS A 91 -22.03 0.74 16.26
N PRO A 92 -21.35 1.73 15.67
CA PRO A 92 -20.13 1.49 14.91
C PRO A 92 -19.06 0.81 15.78
N PHE A 93 -18.25 -0.04 15.15
CA PHE A 93 -17.05 -0.58 15.80
C PHE A 93 -16.07 0.53 16.16
N SER A 94 -15.36 0.35 17.27
CA SER A 94 -14.25 1.23 17.65
C SER A 94 -13.10 1.04 16.68
N TYR A 95 -12.66 2.13 16.06
CA TYR A 95 -11.59 2.15 15.09
C TYR A 95 -10.54 3.16 15.52
N GLU A 96 -9.36 2.67 15.90
CA GLU A 96 -8.23 3.47 16.34
C GLU A 96 -7.14 3.37 15.27
N LEU A 97 -6.84 4.50 14.62
CA LEU A 97 -5.76 4.61 13.66
C LEU A 97 -4.48 5.10 14.37
N SER A 98 -3.36 4.43 14.12
CA SER A 98 -2.05 4.86 14.57
C SER A 98 -1.60 6.15 13.86
N GLN A 99 -0.71 6.91 14.51
CA GLN A 99 -0.21 8.20 14.00
C GLN A 99 0.51 8.08 12.65
N ASP A 100 1.07 6.91 12.35
CA ASP A 100 1.74 6.61 11.09
C ASP A 100 0.76 6.29 9.95
N ALA A 101 -0.55 6.16 10.23
CA ALA A 101 -1.59 5.71 9.30
C ALA A 101 -1.36 4.32 8.69
N LEU A 102 -0.44 3.53 9.26
CA LEU A 102 -0.06 2.19 8.80
C LEU A 102 -0.56 1.08 9.73
N HIS A 103 -1.01 1.44 10.93
CA HIS A 103 -1.54 0.49 11.90
C HIS A 103 -2.94 0.93 12.34
N TYR A 104 -3.84 -0.03 12.51
CA TYR A 104 -5.16 0.19 13.07
C TYR A 104 -5.50 -0.89 14.08
N ARG A 105 -6.41 -0.54 14.98
CA ARG A 105 -7.02 -1.46 15.93
C ARG A 105 -8.54 -1.34 15.83
N LEU A 106 -9.19 -2.49 15.68
CA LEU A 106 -10.64 -2.62 15.57
C LEU A 106 -11.18 -3.45 16.73
N ALA A 107 -12.19 -2.92 17.43
CA ALA A 107 -12.83 -3.60 18.56
C ALA A 107 -14.34 -3.32 18.61
N PRO A 108 -15.14 -4.17 19.26
CA PRO A 108 -16.50 -3.85 19.63
C PRO A 108 -16.55 -2.56 20.46
N PRO A 109 -17.63 -1.77 20.33
CA PRO A 109 -17.81 -0.54 21.11
C PRO A 109 -17.96 -0.83 22.61
N ASP A 110 -18.53 -1.99 22.96
CA ASP A 110 -18.62 -2.46 24.34
C ASP A 110 -18.18 -3.93 24.42
N PRO A 111 -16.91 -4.20 24.79
CA PRO A 111 -16.38 -5.55 24.92
C PRO A 111 -17.06 -6.38 26.02
N SER A 112 -17.64 -5.72 27.03
CA SER A 112 -18.23 -6.41 28.19
C SER A 112 -19.42 -7.29 27.82
N VAL A 113 -20.12 -6.93 26.74
CA VAL A 113 -21.29 -7.63 26.19
C VAL A 113 -20.92 -9.00 25.61
N TYR A 114 -19.65 -9.21 25.26
CA TYR A 114 -19.15 -10.43 24.62
C TYR A 114 -18.42 -11.39 25.57
N GLY A 115 -18.33 -11.05 26.86
CA GLY A 115 -17.68 -11.88 27.88
C GLY A 115 -16.15 -11.81 27.87
N ALA A 116 -15.49 -12.85 28.38
CA ALA A 116 -14.03 -12.87 28.60
C ALA A 116 -13.17 -12.87 27.32
N GLN A 117 -13.78 -13.01 26.13
CA GLN A 117 -13.10 -12.93 24.85
C GLN A 117 -13.14 -11.49 24.34
N ALA A 118 -12.05 -10.76 24.55
CA ALA A 118 -11.83 -9.50 23.86
C ALA A 118 -11.68 -9.78 22.36
N LEU A 119 -12.72 -9.47 21.58
CA LEU A 119 -12.64 -9.46 20.13
C LEU A 119 -11.85 -8.21 19.71
N THR A 120 -10.57 -8.36 19.43
CA THR A 120 -9.74 -7.27 18.92
C THR A 120 -9.05 -7.74 17.66
N LEU A 121 -9.21 -6.98 16.57
CA LEU A 121 -8.46 -7.17 15.34
C LEU A 121 -7.45 -6.04 15.21
N GLU A 122 -6.26 -6.41 14.76
CA GLU A 122 -5.17 -5.50 14.46
C GLU A 122 -4.81 -5.65 12.98
N THR A 123 -3.99 -4.73 12.49
CA THR A 123 -3.50 -4.77 11.11
C THR A 123 -2.75 -6.05 10.78
N LEU A 124 -2.91 -6.50 9.54
CA LEU A 124 -2.10 -7.56 8.98
C LEU A 124 -0.73 -7.03 8.55
N ASP A 125 0.31 -7.82 8.81
CA ASP A 125 1.64 -7.58 8.24
C ASP A 125 1.70 -8.11 6.80
N TRP A 126 1.63 -7.19 5.84
CA TRP A 126 1.73 -7.48 4.41
C TRP A 126 3.16 -7.66 3.91
N GLY A 127 4.17 -7.43 4.77
CA GLY A 127 5.58 -7.50 4.40
C GLY A 127 5.91 -6.65 3.16
N TRP A 128 6.46 -7.30 2.12
CA TRP A 128 6.85 -6.61 0.88
C TRP A 128 5.66 -6.01 0.11
N MET A 129 4.44 -6.54 0.27
CA MET A 129 3.27 -6.02 -0.43
C MET A 129 2.88 -4.63 0.08
N ALA A 130 3.10 -4.34 1.38
CA ALA A 130 2.94 -3.00 1.92
C ALA A 130 3.91 -1.98 1.30
N ALA A 131 5.14 -2.40 1.00
CA ALA A 131 6.09 -1.54 0.30
C ALA A 131 5.63 -1.27 -1.15
N LEU A 132 5.11 -2.29 -1.84
CA LEU A 132 4.60 -2.15 -3.20
C LEU A 132 3.37 -1.24 -3.29
N ALA A 133 2.41 -1.38 -2.36
CA ALA A 133 1.21 -0.55 -2.31
C ALA A 133 1.57 0.94 -2.14
N ARG A 134 2.51 1.24 -1.22
CA ARG A 134 3.02 2.61 -1.03
C ARG A 134 3.77 3.14 -2.24
N GLN A 135 4.56 2.31 -2.90
CA GLN A 135 5.24 2.72 -4.14
C GLN A 135 4.22 3.09 -5.23
N ARG A 136 3.19 2.26 -5.44
CA ARG A 136 2.12 2.54 -6.42
C ARG A 136 1.37 3.83 -6.10
N ARG A 137 1.04 4.06 -4.83
CA ARG A 137 0.45 5.32 -4.38
C ARG A 137 1.34 6.51 -4.73
N ALA A 138 2.63 6.45 -4.39
CA ALA A 138 3.56 7.54 -4.65
C ALA A 138 3.67 7.84 -6.16
N GLU A 139 3.75 6.80 -7.00
CA GLU A 139 3.76 6.91 -8.46
C GLU A 139 2.45 7.56 -8.98
N GLN A 140 1.30 7.11 -8.50
CA GLN A 140 0.00 7.69 -8.88
C GLN A 140 -0.10 9.17 -8.46
N MET A 141 0.28 9.50 -7.24
CA MET A 141 0.25 10.88 -6.73
C MET A 141 1.19 11.79 -7.52
N GLY A 142 2.37 11.29 -7.91
CA GLY A 142 3.29 11.99 -8.81
C GLY A 142 2.69 12.24 -10.19
N MET A 143 2.07 11.22 -10.79
CA MET A 143 1.39 11.33 -12.08
C MET A 143 0.22 12.31 -12.05
N GLU A 144 -0.65 12.26 -11.03
CA GLU A 144 -1.77 13.18 -10.88
C GLU A 144 -1.29 14.63 -10.69
N CYS A 145 -0.25 14.83 -9.90
CA CYS A 145 0.35 16.14 -9.70
C CYS A 145 0.93 16.69 -11.01
N ARG A 146 1.60 15.85 -11.80
CA ARG A 146 2.14 16.21 -13.12
C ARG A 146 1.02 16.68 -14.05
N LEU A 147 -0.04 15.90 -14.18
CA LEU A 147 -1.17 16.22 -15.05
C LEU A 147 -1.82 17.57 -14.66
N LYS A 148 -1.97 17.83 -13.36
CA LYS A 148 -2.51 19.11 -12.87
C LYS A 148 -1.62 20.30 -13.21
N ILE A 149 -0.29 20.13 -13.14
CA ILE A 149 0.68 21.15 -13.54
C ILE A 149 0.62 21.39 -15.06
N GLU A 150 0.54 20.34 -15.88
CA GLU A 150 0.41 20.43 -17.34
C GLU A 150 -0.89 21.14 -17.75
N VAL A 151 -2.00 20.87 -17.05
CA VAL A 151 -3.27 21.60 -17.24
C VAL A 151 -3.09 23.08 -16.93
N LEU A 152 -2.44 23.43 -15.81
CA LEU A 152 -2.17 24.84 -15.46
C LEU A 152 -1.32 25.54 -16.53
N ALA A 153 -0.27 24.87 -17.03
CA ALA A 153 0.57 25.41 -18.09
C ALA A 153 -0.27 25.69 -19.36
N THR A 154 -1.09 24.72 -19.77
CA THR A 154 -1.99 24.86 -20.92
C THR A 154 -2.91 26.07 -20.77
N GLN A 155 -3.47 26.30 -19.58
CA GLN A 155 -4.34 27.45 -19.33
C GLN A 155 -3.57 28.78 -19.30
N CYS A 156 -2.32 28.79 -18.84
CA CYS A 156 -1.45 29.97 -18.93
C CYS A 156 -1.19 30.35 -20.40
N GLU A 157 -0.98 29.38 -21.28
CA GLU A 157 -0.84 29.63 -22.73
C GLU A 157 -2.12 30.17 -23.35
N MET A 158 -3.28 29.65 -22.95
CA MET A 158 -4.58 30.16 -23.40
C MET A 158 -4.80 31.61 -22.94
N TYR A 159 -4.44 31.93 -21.70
CA TYR A 159 -4.49 33.29 -21.17
C TYR A 159 -3.58 34.23 -21.97
N ALA A 160 -2.35 33.81 -22.27
CA ALA A 160 -1.41 34.64 -23.04
C ALA A 160 -1.91 34.92 -24.46
N LYS A 161 -2.54 33.94 -25.13
CA LYS A 161 -3.15 34.15 -26.45
C LYS A 161 -4.24 35.22 -26.44
N ASP A 162 -5.03 35.27 -25.38
CA ASP A 162 -6.12 36.25 -25.25
C ASP A 162 -5.63 37.63 -24.75
N ASN A 163 -4.47 37.70 -24.09
CA ASN A 163 -3.94 38.91 -23.45
C ASN A 163 -2.65 39.43 -24.11
N GLU A 164 -2.59 39.42 -25.44
CA GLU A 164 -1.49 40.01 -26.22
C GLU A 164 -0.10 39.42 -25.87
N GLY A 165 -0.04 38.13 -25.53
CA GLY A 165 1.19 37.43 -25.13
C GLY A 165 1.61 37.64 -23.67
N LYS A 166 0.81 38.33 -22.84
CA LYS A 166 1.09 38.52 -21.42
C LYS A 166 0.65 37.31 -20.61
N PHE A 167 1.59 36.70 -19.90
CA PHE A 167 1.30 35.60 -18.97
C PHE A 167 0.64 36.10 -17.67
N PRO A 168 -0.16 35.25 -17.00
CA PRO A 168 -0.78 35.60 -15.72
C PRO A 168 0.27 35.81 -14.64
N SER A 169 -0.02 36.70 -13.69
CA SER A 169 0.87 36.99 -12.55
C SER A 169 0.67 36.04 -11.38
N ARG A 170 -0.56 35.51 -11.27
CA ARG A 170 -1.01 34.62 -10.21
C ARG A 170 -2.02 33.61 -10.78
N VAL A 171 -2.19 32.49 -10.08
CA VAL A 171 -3.06 31.40 -10.57
C VAL A 171 -4.54 31.80 -10.57
N GLU A 172 -4.91 32.74 -9.71
CA GLU A 172 -6.27 33.25 -9.59
C GLU A 172 -6.73 34.01 -10.85
N ASP A 173 -5.80 34.56 -11.64
CA ASP A 173 -6.11 35.27 -12.89
C ASP A 173 -6.71 34.34 -13.96
N LEU A 174 -6.52 33.02 -13.80
CA LEU A 174 -7.08 32.00 -14.69
C LEU A 174 -8.55 31.68 -14.40
N ILE A 175 -9.05 32.07 -13.23
CA ILE A 175 -10.42 31.79 -12.78
C ILE A 175 -11.33 33.00 -13.08
N PRO A 176 -12.60 32.78 -13.46
CA PRO A 176 -13.24 31.50 -13.75
C PRO A 176 -13.15 31.08 -15.23
N LYS A 177 -12.57 31.93 -16.09
CA LYS A 177 -12.67 31.79 -17.55
C LYS A 177 -11.92 30.56 -18.09
N TYR A 178 -10.73 30.26 -17.57
CA TYR A 178 -9.86 29.17 -18.04
C TYR A 178 -9.87 27.96 -17.11
N LEU A 179 -10.13 28.19 -15.81
CA LEU A 179 -10.22 27.13 -14.81
C LEU A 179 -11.49 27.30 -13.96
N PRO A 180 -12.24 26.21 -13.70
CA PRO A 180 -13.35 26.25 -12.77
C PRO A 180 -12.87 26.38 -11.31
N ARG A 181 -11.68 25.87 -11.01
CA ARG A 181 -11.03 25.92 -9.68
C ARG A 181 -9.52 25.75 -9.82
N VAL A 182 -8.77 26.25 -8.85
CA VAL A 182 -7.31 26.06 -8.81
C VAL A 182 -6.98 24.60 -8.54
N PRO A 183 -6.21 23.93 -9.42
CA PRO A 183 -5.70 22.58 -9.15
C PRO A 183 -4.74 22.60 -7.94
N VAL A 184 -4.94 21.63 -7.04
CA VAL A 184 -4.12 21.45 -5.84
C VAL A 184 -3.24 20.21 -5.94
N CYS A 185 -2.07 20.28 -5.34
CA CYS A 185 -1.17 19.14 -5.18
C CYS A 185 -1.92 18.00 -4.44
N PRO A 186 -1.92 16.76 -4.96
CA PRO A 186 -2.67 15.67 -4.37
C PRO A 186 -2.13 15.22 -3.00
N ILE A 187 -0.86 15.50 -2.69
CA ILE A 187 -0.24 15.13 -1.41
C ILE A 187 -0.52 16.18 -0.32
N THR A 188 -0.36 17.46 -0.64
CA THR A 188 -0.46 18.53 0.37
C THR A 188 -1.83 19.21 0.40
N GLY A 189 -2.64 19.06 -0.64
CA GLY A 189 -3.87 19.83 -0.83
C GLY A 189 -3.64 21.33 -1.08
N GLN A 190 -2.40 21.77 -1.20
CA GLN A 190 -2.05 23.17 -1.44
C GLN A 190 -2.08 23.51 -2.94
N PRO A 191 -2.44 24.75 -3.32
CA PRO A 191 -2.42 25.19 -4.70
C PRO A 191 -0.99 25.19 -5.26
N HIS A 192 -0.86 24.96 -6.57
CA HIS A 192 0.41 25.11 -7.26
C HIS A 192 0.83 26.58 -7.33
N LEU A 193 2.14 26.83 -7.27
CA LEU A 193 2.69 28.18 -7.27
C LEU A 193 3.07 28.57 -8.70
N LEU A 194 2.53 29.67 -9.20
CA LEU A 194 2.95 30.28 -10.46
C LEU A 194 3.95 31.40 -10.16
N VAL A 195 5.15 31.28 -10.72
CA VAL A 195 6.20 32.28 -10.62
C VAL A 195 6.44 32.86 -12.02
N PRO A 196 6.07 34.11 -12.29
CA PRO A 196 6.37 34.75 -13.56
C PRO A 196 7.89 34.96 -13.70
N THR A 197 8.41 34.69 -14.89
CA THR A 197 9.81 34.87 -15.28
C THR A 197 9.91 35.92 -16.38
N SER A 198 11.08 36.51 -16.64
CA SER A 198 11.28 37.55 -17.66
C SER A 198 10.80 37.17 -19.06
N THR A 199 10.78 35.88 -19.40
CA THR A 199 10.40 35.36 -20.72
C THR A 199 9.21 34.40 -20.68
N GLY A 200 8.55 34.22 -19.53
CA GLY A 200 7.53 33.19 -19.39
C GLY A 200 7.10 32.97 -17.94
N TYR A 201 6.90 31.72 -17.55
CA TYR A 201 6.48 31.36 -16.19
C TYR A 201 7.05 30.01 -15.75
N PHE A 202 7.06 29.80 -14.44
CA PHE A 202 7.37 28.53 -13.80
C PHE A 202 6.24 28.14 -12.86
N ILE A 203 5.65 26.96 -13.07
CA ILE A 203 4.66 26.38 -12.16
C ILE A 203 5.39 25.37 -11.27
N SER A 204 5.44 25.63 -9.96
CA SER A 204 6.06 24.72 -8.99
C SER A 204 5.01 23.93 -8.21
N CYS A 205 5.31 22.66 -7.94
CA CYS A 205 4.68 21.96 -6.85
C CYS A 205 5.06 22.65 -5.52
N PRO A 206 4.10 22.88 -4.59
CA PRO A 206 4.38 23.52 -3.31
C PRO A 206 5.29 22.68 -2.41
N ASN A 207 5.28 21.35 -2.56
CA ASN A 207 6.14 20.44 -1.81
C ASN A 207 6.65 19.30 -2.71
N PRO A 208 7.75 19.52 -3.46
CA PRO A 208 8.32 18.48 -4.32
C PRO A 208 8.87 17.30 -3.50
N ASN A 209 9.30 17.53 -2.25
CA ASN A 209 9.83 16.50 -1.37
C ASN A 209 8.80 15.43 -1.03
N GLY A 210 7.50 15.79 -0.99
CA GLY A 210 6.42 14.82 -0.79
C GLY A 210 6.30 13.81 -1.93
N HIS A 211 6.88 14.11 -3.10
CA HIS A 211 6.92 13.23 -4.27
C HIS A 211 8.29 12.55 -4.47
N ASP A 212 9.19 12.57 -3.47
CA ASP A 212 10.59 12.12 -3.59
C ASP A 212 11.41 12.89 -4.64
N LEU A 213 11.00 14.13 -4.94
CA LEU A 213 11.63 15.01 -5.92
C LEU A 213 12.26 16.22 -5.22
N LYS A 214 13.41 16.66 -5.71
CA LYS A 214 14.02 17.94 -5.31
C LYS A 214 13.35 19.12 -5.99
N LYS A 215 13.02 18.96 -7.27
CA LYS A 215 12.23 19.93 -8.04
C LYS A 215 11.18 19.22 -8.83
N PHE A 216 9.97 19.78 -8.80
CA PHE A 216 8.86 19.29 -9.57
C PHE A 216 8.01 20.46 -10.03
N GLY A 217 8.04 20.73 -11.33
CA GLY A 217 7.34 21.86 -11.91
C GLY A 217 7.36 21.87 -13.42
N TYR A 218 6.84 22.94 -14.00
CA TYR A 218 6.81 23.17 -15.44
C TYR A 218 7.36 24.56 -15.73
N ALA A 219 8.34 24.64 -16.63
CA ALA A 219 8.86 25.89 -17.16
C ALA A 219 8.35 26.08 -18.60
N SER A 220 7.90 27.28 -18.95
CA SER A 220 7.36 27.57 -20.29
C SER A 220 8.34 27.28 -21.43
N ASP A 221 9.65 27.38 -21.18
CA ASP A 221 10.72 27.16 -22.16
C ASP A 221 11.24 25.71 -22.22
N LYS A 222 11.18 24.98 -21.09
CA LYS A 222 11.78 23.63 -20.94
C LYS A 222 10.76 22.51 -20.79
N GLY A 223 9.48 22.84 -20.59
CA GLY A 223 8.44 21.89 -20.26
C GLY A 223 8.55 21.39 -18.82
N MET A 224 8.20 20.11 -18.59
CA MET A 224 8.26 19.49 -17.27
C MET A 224 9.70 19.40 -16.75
N VAL A 225 9.96 20.01 -15.60
CA VAL A 225 11.22 19.96 -14.87
C VAL A 225 11.05 19.06 -13.66
N VAL A 226 11.70 17.90 -13.71
CA VAL A 226 11.69 16.90 -12.64
C VAL A 226 13.14 16.61 -12.27
N GLU A 227 13.54 16.97 -11.04
CA GLU A 227 14.83 16.58 -10.48
C GLU A 227 14.56 15.59 -9.34
N PRO A 228 14.97 14.32 -9.47
CA PRO A 228 14.83 13.36 -8.38
C PRO A 228 15.66 13.81 -7.18
N MET A 229 15.22 13.46 -5.97
CA MET A 229 16.11 13.57 -4.83
C MET A 229 17.35 12.71 -5.07
N GLU A 230 18.52 13.29 -4.91
CA GLU A 230 19.79 12.58 -4.99
C GLU A 230 19.87 11.63 -3.79
N ASN A 231 19.46 10.38 -4.00
CA ASN A 231 19.58 9.33 -2.99
C ASN A 231 20.74 8.40 -3.35
N LYS A 232 21.57 8.11 -2.33
CA LYS A 232 22.71 7.17 -2.29
C LYS A 232 22.59 6.02 -3.31
N PRO A 233 23.73 5.59 -3.90
CA PRO A 233 23.73 4.70 -5.05
C PRO A 233 22.85 3.48 -4.81
N ARG A 234 21.84 3.32 -5.68
CA ARG A 234 21.18 2.04 -5.91
C ARG A 234 22.29 0.99 -6.08
N PRO A 235 22.35 -0.09 -5.28
CA PRO A 235 23.28 -1.17 -5.57
C PRO A 235 22.98 -1.63 -7.00
N SER A 236 23.97 -1.46 -7.87
CA SER A 236 23.91 -1.86 -9.26
C SER A 236 23.45 -3.30 -9.31
N ARG A 237 22.30 -3.54 -9.97
CA ARG A 237 21.90 -4.88 -10.41
C ARG A 237 23.11 -5.44 -11.16
N PRO A 238 23.73 -6.56 -10.74
CA PRO A 238 24.81 -7.15 -11.51
C PRO A 238 24.29 -7.41 -12.91
N ALA A 239 25.01 -6.88 -13.89
CA ALA A 239 24.67 -7.02 -15.30
C ALA A 239 24.47 -8.52 -15.61
N SER A 240 23.32 -8.86 -16.19
CA SER A 240 23.14 -10.15 -16.81
C SER A 240 24.10 -10.23 -17.99
N GLY A 241 25.17 -10.98 -17.81
CA GLY A 241 26.19 -11.13 -18.84
C GLY A 241 27.28 -12.05 -18.38
N SER A 242 27.01 -13.35 -18.46
CA SER A 242 27.95 -14.44 -18.80
C SER A 242 27.46 -15.73 -18.15
N SER A 243 26.88 -16.62 -18.96
CA SER A 243 26.74 -18.04 -18.62
C SER A 243 28.09 -18.58 -18.14
N PRO A 244 28.17 -19.32 -17.02
CA PRO A 244 29.38 -20.03 -16.69
C PRO A 244 29.48 -21.24 -17.61
N VAL A 245 30.46 -21.19 -18.51
CA VAL A 245 31.02 -22.36 -19.19
C VAL A 245 31.56 -23.30 -18.10
N PRO A 246 31.26 -24.61 -18.11
CA PRO A 246 31.87 -25.53 -17.15
C PRO A 246 33.37 -25.63 -17.44
N ALA A 247 34.19 -25.24 -16.45
CA ALA A 247 35.63 -25.35 -16.53
C ALA A 247 36.05 -26.82 -16.51
N SER A 248 36.69 -27.23 -17.60
CA SER A 248 37.34 -28.53 -17.76
C SER A 248 38.38 -28.77 -16.65
N SER A 249 38.23 -29.88 -15.93
CA SER A 249 39.22 -30.38 -14.97
C SER A 249 40.58 -30.60 -15.65
N PRO A 250 41.72 -30.21 -15.03
CA PRO A 250 43.03 -30.62 -15.50
C PRO A 250 43.32 -32.09 -15.16
N ALA A 251 44.05 -32.74 -16.06
CA ALA A 251 44.48 -34.14 -16.02
C ALA A 251 45.41 -34.47 -14.83
N PRO A 252 45.53 -35.75 -14.44
CA PRO A 252 46.15 -36.17 -13.17
C PRO A 252 47.68 -36.26 -13.28
N SER A 253 48.39 -35.74 -12.28
CA SER A 253 49.82 -36.00 -12.09
C SER A 253 50.04 -37.25 -11.24
N SER A 254 50.99 -38.06 -11.69
CA SER A 254 51.33 -39.42 -11.29
C SER A 254 52.16 -39.55 -10.00
N SER A 255 51.83 -40.61 -9.25
CA SER A 255 52.72 -41.53 -8.49
C SER A 255 53.36 -41.07 -7.15
N PRO A 256 53.80 -42.00 -6.27
CA PRO A 256 53.82 -43.48 -6.37
C PRO A 256 53.19 -44.25 -5.18
N ALA A 257 53.02 -45.56 -5.40
CA ALA A 257 52.43 -46.57 -4.53
C ALA A 257 53.23 -46.91 -3.25
N PRO A 258 52.56 -47.41 -2.19
CA PRO A 258 53.15 -48.32 -1.22
C PRO A 258 52.69 -49.78 -1.43
N ALA A 259 53.59 -50.68 -1.05
CA ALA A 259 53.64 -52.12 -1.30
C ALA A 259 52.59 -52.96 -0.51
N PRO A 260 52.45 -54.28 -0.80
CA PRO A 260 51.28 -55.09 -0.45
C PRO A 260 51.28 -55.63 0.99
N ALA A 261 50.07 -55.92 1.48
CA ALA A 261 49.77 -56.46 2.81
C ALA A 261 50.19 -57.93 2.99
N PRO A 262 50.53 -58.36 4.21
CA PRO A 262 50.49 -59.77 4.58
C PRO A 262 49.10 -60.15 5.13
N SER A 263 48.65 -61.29 4.63
CA SER A 263 47.45 -62.05 4.96
C SER A 263 47.50 -62.64 6.38
N SER A 264 46.43 -62.52 7.18
CA SER A 264 45.95 -63.56 8.10
C SER A 264 44.56 -63.24 8.66
N ALA A 265 43.57 -64.09 8.34
CA ALA A 265 42.48 -64.47 9.25
C ALA A 265 42.87 -65.84 9.89
N PRO A 266 42.11 -66.49 10.80
CA PRO A 266 40.82 -66.12 11.43
C PRO A 266 40.82 -66.35 12.98
N GLY A 267 39.72 -66.00 13.67
CA GLY A 267 39.48 -66.49 15.04
C GLY A 267 38.37 -65.79 15.82
N GLN A 268 37.22 -66.45 15.92
CA GLN A 268 36.10 -66.23 16.86
C GLN A 268 36.52 -66.34 18.35
N PRO A 269 35.64 -66.09 19.35
CA PRO A 269 34.22 -65.71 19.30
C PRO A 269 33.87 -64.30 19.83
#